data_AF-A0A328N6Y7-F1
#
_entry.id   AF-A0A328N6Y7-F1
#
_cell.length_a   1.000
_cell.length_b   1.000
_cell.length_c   1.000
_cell.angle_alpha   90.00
_cell.angle_beta   90.00
_cell.angle_gamma   90.00
#
_symmetry.space_group_name_H-M   'P 1'
#
loop_
_entity.id
_entity.type
_entity.pdbx_description
1 polymer ?
#
loop_
_entity_poly.entity_id
_entity_poly.type
_entity_poly.pdbx_seq_one_letter_code
_entity_poly.pdbx_strand_id
1 'polypeptide(L)'
;MIALKVYRLLPSPARRRLLRLLPAHRRIGLVQTLSRPRGGDTVHPLGARVAVTDGGVRTRAEIVATATPLEQWHRNLTAVTTALHAAGIEYHCIRNDDHLRSTVAVLDDQRPAVQRLIRSAPALSGADVRVVQVRPRRDQPDAAPTEVIQVCFPVTDARAGVVLGAQFACEIEFWSRHGDMVRAPRRNGVVDEAPARAQPVRVAAALMSHFVPEADDHTYGTRRDLAVRAPDRVGFPIDAVYTWVDGSDPQWLKRKSLALGAPDGPVHAVAANSSRYHNRDELRYSLRSLHSFAPWLRRIFLITDSQLPSWLDPSHPMITVISHAELFADLGGRSSYNSHAIESRLHRIDGLAEHFLYLNDDVFLGRPLLPNHFFHANGIAKFFPSPAQFGLGEAKPEDPPVKAAGKNNRRHIQRQFGVTITQKMKHTPFALRRSIMQQIEGMLPDEVTATARHRFRHHGDLSIPSSLHQYWAFLTAQAVPGDIEYEYADLGHPSTPARLAELLARRHRDVFCLNDTDSDPRSFAEQERMLADFLPRYLPFPAPFELPDDVVAERRKVGAGELWRRSYRPVPDARRGTPVDAPTMPNNMLNTVTDFKAVLGSREQPGRRRSDPSGERHDI
;
A
#
# COMPACT_ATOMS: atom_id res chain seq x y z
N MET A 1 -2.41 -37.97 -13.36
CA MET A 1 -2.13 -37.82 -11.91
C MET A 1 -0.66 -38.02 -11.52
N ILE A 2 0.07 -38.98 -12.12
CA ILE A 2 1.49 -39.24 -11.80
C ILE A 2 2.40 -38.02 -12.08
N ALA A 3 2.21 -37.34 -13.21
CA ALA A 3 2.96 -36.13 -13.57
C ALA A 3 2.79 -34.96 -12.55
N LEU A 4 1.63 -34.85 -11.90
CA LEU A 4 1.33 -33.80 -10.92
C LEU A 4 2.10 -34.01 -9.62
N LYS A 5 2.20 -35.27 -9.17
CA LYS A 5 2.97 -35.67 -7.98
C LYS A 5 4.47 -35.47 -8.21
N VAL A 6 4.97 -35.87 -9.38
CA VAL A 6 6.39 -35.66 -9.75
C VAL A 6 6.73 -34.17 -9.80
N TYR A 7 5.90 -33.33 -10.42
CA TYR A 7 6.11 -31.89 -10.43
C TYR A 7 6.15 -31.28 -9.02
N ARG A 8 5.26 -31.71 -8.12
CA ARG A 8 5.21 -31.26 -6.70
C ARG A 8 6.36 -31.79 -5.83
N LEU A 9 7.16 -32.73 -6.33
CA LEU A 9 8.37 -33.23 -5.65
C LEU A 9 9.64 -32.51 -6.13
N LEU A 10 9.58 -31.80 -7.26
CA LEU A 10 10.74 -31.06 -7.78
C LEU A 10 11.04 -29.81 -6.94
N PRO A 11 12.32 -29.41 -6.78
CA PRO A 11 12.69 -28.11 -6.24
C PRO A 11 12.14 -26.96 -7.08
N SER A 12 11.85 -25.79 -6.47
CA SER A 12 11.30 -24.61 -7.16
C SER A 12 12.07 -24.18 -8.42
N PRO A 13 13.42 -24.24 -8.49
CA PRO A 13 14.16 -23.98 -9.73
C PRO A 13 13.82 -24.94 -10.87
N ALA A 14 13.67 -26.24 -10.57
CA ALA A 14 13.36 -27.27 -11.56
C ALA A 14 11.92 -27.17 -12.05
N ARG A 15 10.96 -26.86 -11.16
CA ARG A 15 9.57 -26.55 -11.54
C ARG A 15 9.49 -25.38 -12.51
N ARG A 16 10.23 -24.30 -12.22
CA ARG A 16 10.29 -23.12 -13.09
C ARG A 16 10.89 -23.43 -14.46
N ARG A 17 11.86 -24.34 -14.55
CA ARG A 17 12.44 -24.80 -15.82
C ARG A 17 11.41 -25.60 -16.64
N LEU A 18 10.66 -26.49 -16.00
CA LEU A 18 9.59 -27.27 -16.63
C LEU A 18 8.42 -26.41 -17.12
N LEU A 19 8.01 -25.39 -16.36
CA LEU A 19 6.97 -24.45 -16.78
C LEU A 19 7.36 -23.67 -18.04
N ARG A 20 8.65 -23.38 -18.23
CA ARG A 20 9.17 -22.71 -19.42
C ARG A 20 9.10 -23.58 -20.69
N LEU A 21 8.93 -24.89 -20.57
CA LEU A 21 8.78 -25.81 -21.71
C LEU A 21 7.36 -25.81 -22.30
N LEU A 22 6.38 -25.23 -21.61
CA LEU A 22 4.99 -25.18 -22.07
C LEU A 22 4.71 -23.92 -22.89
N PRO A 23 3.72 -23.96 -23.81
CA PRO A 23 3.21 -22.76 -24.47
C PRO A 23 2.73 -21.73 -23.43
N ALA A 24 3.04 -20.44 -23.65
CA ALA A 24 2.77 -19.35 -22.70
C ALA A 24 1.30 -19.32 -22.21
N HIS A 25 0.34 -19.50 -23.13
CA HIS A 25 -1.09 -19.54 -22.84
C HIS A 25 -1.54 -20.71 -21.94
N ARG A 26 -0.75 -21.79 -21.82
CA ARG A 26 -1.08 -22.94 -20.96
C ARG A 26 -0.43 -22.87 -19.57
N ARG A 27 0.51 -21.95 -19.34
CA ARG A 27 1.31 -21.91 -18.10
C ARG A 27 0.48 -21.54 -16.88
N ILE A 28 -0.40 -20.54 -16.96
CA ILE A 28 -1.27 -20.14 -15.86
C ILE A 28 -2.25 -21.27 -15.51
N GLY A 29 -2.99 -21.78 -16.50
CA GLY A 29 -3.92 -22.90 -16.31
C GLY A 29 -3.23 -24.17 -15.77
N LEU A 30 -2.01 -24.47 -16.21
CA LEU A 30 -1.28 -25.62 -15.68
C LEU A 30 -0.75 -25.38 -14.27
N VAL A 31 -0.16 -24.21 -13.96
CA VAL A 31 0.25 -23.91 -12.58
C VAL A 31 -0.95 -23.89 -11.64
N GLN A 32 -2.11 -23.40 -12.07
CA GLN A 32 -3.36 -23.54 -11.33
C GLN A 32 -3.67 -25.03 -11.08
N THR A 33 -3.68 -25.85 -12.13
CA THR A 33 -3.91 -27.31 -12.01
C THR A 33 -2.89 -27.98 -11.08
N LEU A 34 -1.63 -27.56 -11.12
CA LEU A 34 -0.51 -28.11 -10.35
C LEU A 34 -0.43 -27.58 -8.92
N SER A 35 -0.87 -26.34 -8.66
CA SER A 35 -0.74 -25.64 -7.36
C SER A 35 -2.04 -25.60 -6.56
N ARG A 36 -3.15 -26.10 -7.12
CA ARG A 36 -4.48 -26.20 -6.48
C ARG A 36 -4.43 -26.70 -5.02
N PRO A 37 -4.92 -25.90 -4.05
CA PRO A 37 -6.01 -26.31 -3.15
C PRO A 37 -7.26 -26.63 -4.01
N ARG A 38 -8.20 -27.46 -3.56
CA ARG A 38 -9.28 -28.06 -4.39
C ARG A 38 -10.31 -27.12 -5.07
N GLY A 39 -10.07 -25.83 -5.28
CA GLY A 39 -10.94 -24.93 -6.03
C GLY A 39 -10.75 -25.04 -7.55
N GLY A 40 -11.78 -25.47 -8.28
CA GLY A 40 -11.82 -25.46 -9.74
C GLY A 40 -12.24 -24.09 -10.30
N ASP A 41 -12.68 -24.04 -11.56
CA ASP A 41 -13.50 -22.91 -12.05
C ASP A 41 -14.96 -23.01 -11.56
N THR A 42 -15.23 -23.95 -10.66
CA THR A 42 -16.50 -24.13 -10.00
C THR A 42 -16.80 -22.93 -9.10
N VAL A 43 -17.92 -22.28 -9.36
CA VAL A 43 -18.46 -21.22 -8.52
C VAL A 43 -19.44 -21.84 -7.53
N HIS A 44 -19.27 -21.52 -6.25
CA HIS A 44 -20.14 -21.97 -5.17
C HIS A 44 -21.13 -20.87 -4.78
N PRO A 45 -22.36 -21.22 -4.35
CA PRO A 45 -23.34 -20.22 -3.94
C PRO A 45 -22.92 -19.56 -2.61
N LEU A 46 -23.31 -18.30 -2.44
CA LEU A 46 -23.08 -17.55 -1.19
C LEU A 46 -23.69 -18.29 0.01
N GLY A 47 -22.99 -18.25 1.16
CA GLY A 47 -23.36 -18.95 2.38
C GLY A 47 -23.03 -20.46 2.40
N ALA A 48 -22.65 -21.06 1.28
CA ALA A 48 -22.23 -22.46 1.27
C ALA A 48 -20.91 -22.65 2.05
N ARG A 49 -20.77 -23.78 2.74
CA ARG A 49 -19.51 -24.15 3.42
C ARG A 49 -18.74 -25.20 2.64
N VAL A 50 -17.59 -24.83 2.10
CA VAL A 50 -16.75 -25.68 1.23
C VAL A 50 -15.43 -26.05 1.90
N ALA A 51 -14.83 -27.18 1.50
CA ALA A 51 -13.55 -27.64 2.03
C ALA A 51 -12.38 -26.94 1.30
N VAL A 52 -11.62 -26.13 2.03
CA VAL A 52 -10.46 -25.38 1.54
C VAL A 52 -9.16 -25.82 2.23
N THR A 53 -8.03 -25.26 1.81
CA THR A 53 -6.73 -25.43 2.51
C THR A 53 -6.28 -24.09 3.05
N ASP A 54 -6.05 -24.03 4.36
CA ASP A 54 -5.65 -22.84 5.11
C ASP A 54 -4.36 -23.16 5.88
N GLY A 55 -3.25 -22.50 5.51
CA GLY A 55 -1.94 -22.79 6.12
C GLY A 55 -1.47 -24.25 5.96
N GLY A 56 -1.96 -24.96 4.94
CA GLY A 56 -1.67 -26.40 4.74
C GLY A 56 -2.64 -27.36 5.46
N VAL A 57 -3.54 -26.84 6.28
CA VAL A 57 -4.57 -27.62 7.00
C VAL A 57 -5.88 -27.57 6.23
N ARG A 58 -6.61 -28.69 6.18
CA ARG A 58 -7.94 -28.70 5.55
C ARG A 58 -8.95 -28.11 6.52
N THR A 59 -9.68 -27.07 6.09
CA THR A 59 -10.73 -26.44 6.89
C THR A 59 -11.99 -26.23 6.07
N ARG A 60 -13.13 -25.96 6.72
CA ARG A 60 -14.37 -25.57 6.06
C ARG A 60 -14.49 -24.05 6.10
N ALA A 61 -14.57 -23.42 4.93
CA ALA A 61 -14.78 -21.99 4.81
C ALA A 61 -16.15 -21.67 4.23
N GLU A 62 -16.76 -20.59 4.70
CA GLU A 62 -18.01 -20.05 4.18
C GLU A 62 -17.75 -19.20 2.93
N ILE A 63 -18.58 -19.36 1.91
CA ILE A 63 -18.54 -18.56 0.69
C ILE A 63 -19.19 -17.21 0.95
N VAL A 64 -18.44 -16.13 0.78
CA VAL A 64 -18.90 -14.75 1.00
C VAL A 64 -18.67 -13.87 -0.22
N ALA A 65 -19.54 -12.87 -0.40
CA ALA A 65 -19.43 -11.91 -1.51
C ALA A 65 -18.31 -10.89 -1.27
N THR A 66 -18.16 -10.46 -0.01
CA THR A 66 -17.18 -9.49 0.45
C THR A 66 -16.52 -10.02 1.72
N ALA A 67 -15.22 -9.75 1.85
CA ALA A 67 -14.50 -9.91 3.10
C ALA A 67 -13.15 -9.20 3.02
N THR A 68 -12.70 -8.64 4.15
CA THR A 68 -11.34 -8.14 4.31
C THR A 68 -10.60 -8.84 5.47
N PRO A 69 -9.26 -8.87 5.43
CA PRO A 69 -8.43 -9.24 6.56
C PRO A 69 -8.82 -8.55 7.88
N LEU A 70 -9.12 -7.24 7.83
CA LEU A 70 -9.48 -6.47 9.03
C LEU A 70 -10.84 -6.89 9.59
N GLU A 71 -11.85 -7.09 8.74
CA GLU A 71 -13.16 -7.60 9.16
C GLU A 71 -13.04 -8.98 9.83
N GLN A 72 -12.20 -9.87 9.29
CA GLN A 72 -11.98 -11.18 9.93
C GLN A 72 -11.27 -11.05 11.28
N TRP A 73 -10.29 -10.13 11.39
CA TRP A 73 -9.64 -9.83 12.65
C TRP A 73 -10.66 -9.39 13.72
N HIS A 74 -11.54 -8.43 13.40
CA HIS A 74 -12.60 -7.96 14.31
C HIS A 74 -13.62 -9.05 14.61
N ARG A 75 -14.13 -9.76 13.60
CA ARG A 75 -15.11 -10.84 13.77
C ARG A 75 -14.61 -11.88 14.76
N ASN A 76 -13.37 -12.35 14.58
CA ASN A 76 -12.79 -13.38 15.42
C ASN A 76 -12.58 -12.89 16.86
N LEU A 77 -12.04 -11.68 17.04
CA LEU A 77 -11.83 -11.10 18.38
C LEU A 77 -13.16 -10.87 19.10
N THR A 78 -14.11 -10.19 18.45
CA THR A 78 -15.43 -9.85 19.00
C THR A 78 -16.20 -11.11 19.42
N ALA A 79 -16.18 -12.17 18.61
CA ALA A 79 -16.86 -13.42 18.94
C ALA A 79 -16.28 -14.07 20.22
N VAL A 80 -14.95 -14.14 20.33
CA VAL A 80 -14.27 -14.68 21.52
C VAL A 80 -14.53 -13.84 22.76
N THR A 81 -14.38 -12.51 22.68
CA THR A 81 -14.60 -11.62 23.82
C THR A 81 -16.05 -11.59 24.27
N THR A 82 -17.00 -11.72 23.34
CA THR A 82 -18.44 -11.84 23.65
C THR A 82 -18.74 -13.14 24.37
N ALA A 83 -18.17 -14.26 23.91
CA ALA A 83 -18.34 -15.56 24.56
C ALA A 83 -17.76 -15.56 25.99
N LEU A 84 -16.55 -15.03 26.18
CA LEU A 84 -15.91 -14.96 27.49
C LEU A 84 -16.70 -14.06 28.45
N HIS A 85 -17.14 -12.88 27.98
CA HIS A 85 -17.98 -11.98 28.76
C HIS A 85 -19.31 -12.64 29.16
N ALA A 86 -20.01 -13.30 28.23
CA ALA A 86 -21.30 -13.93 28.52
C ALA A 86 -21.18 -15.07 29.56
N ALA A 87 -20.00 -15.70 29.63
CA ALA A 87 -19.70 -16.76 30.59
C ALA A 87 -19.17 -16.25 31.95
N GLY A 88 -19.00 -14.93 32.11
CA GLY A 88 -18.39 -14.35 33.31
C GLY A 88 -16.91 -14.70 33.49
N ILE A 89 -16.22 -15.10 32.43
CA ILE A 89 -14.78 -15.39 32.46
C ILE A 89 -14.03 -14.07 32.25
N GLU A 90 -13.23 -13.69 33.25
CA GLU A 90 -12.37 -12.53 33.15
C GLU A 90 -11.29 -12.74 32.07
N TYR A 91 -11.11 -11.74 31.22
CA TYR A 91 -10.12 -11.76 30.16
C TYR A 91 -9.52 -10.36 29.94
N HIS A 92 -8.39 -10.32 29.24
CA HIS A 92 -7.78 -9.07 28.80
C HIS A 92 -7.23 -9.23 27.39
N CYS A 93 -7.54 -8.30 26.48
CA CYS A 93 -6.90 -8.26 25.17
C CYS A 93 -5.44 -7.80 25.30
N ILE A 94 -4.55 -8.43 24.53
CA ILE A 94 -3.11 -8.13 24.50
C ILE A 94 -2.73 -7.73 23.08
N ARG A 95 -1.79 -6.78 22.96
CA ARG A 95 -1.15 -6.48 21.68
C ARG A 95 -0.31 -7.67 21.24
N ASN A 96 -0.74 -8.32 20.17
CA ASN A 96 -0.01 -9.41 19.54
C ASN A 96 1.15 -8.84 18.69
N ASP A 97 2.26 -9.57 18.66
CA ASP A 97 3.41 -9.25 17.83
C ASP A 97 3.18 -9.60 16.35
N ASP A 98 2.30 -10.56 16.08
CA ASP A 98 1.68 -10.74 14.77
C ASP A 98 0.44 -9.85 14.69
N HIS A 99 0.61 -8.69 14.06
CA HIS A 99 -0.44 -7.67 13.92
C HIS A 99 -1.66 -8.13 13.11
N LEU A 100 -1.60 -9.28 12.42
CA LEU A 100 -2.75 -9.86 11.74
C LEU A 100 -3.56 -10.80 12.61
N ARG A 101 -3.08 -11.12 13.82
CA ARG A 101 -3.83 -11.90 14.82
C ARG A 101 -4.26 -11.03 15.98
N SER A 102 -5.28 -11.47 16.68
CA SER A 102 -5.67 -10.90 17.97
C SER A 102 -5.37 -11.90 19.08
N THR A 103 -5.21 -11.40 20.30
CA THR A 103 -4.93 -12.25 21.47
C THR A 103 -5.74 -11.80 22.67
N VAL A 104 -6.34 -12.78 23.34
CA VAL A 104 -6.96 -12.62 24.64
C VAL A 104 -6.23 -13.50 25.65
N ALA A 105 -5.92 -12.94 26.81
CA ALA A 105 -5.41 -13.70 27.95
C ALA A 105 -6.54 -14.02 28.91
N VAL A 106 -6.49 -15.25 29.41
CA VAL A 106 -7.32 -15.78 30.49
C VAL A 106 -6.40 -16.45 31.50
N LEU A 107 -6.78 -16.48 32.78
CA LEU A 107 -6.03 -17.23 33.78
C LEU A 107 -6.09 -18.74 33.50
N ASP A 108 -4.97 -19.43 33.73
CA ASP A 108 -4.85 -20.87 33.45
C ASP A 108 -5.79 -21.73 34.30
N ASP A 109 -6.18 -21.27 35.50
CA ASP A 109 -7.18 -21.95 36.35
C ASP A 109 -8.58 -21.99 35.71
N GLN A 110 -8.89 -21.06 34.80
CA GLN A 110 -10.14 -21.05 34.00
C GLN A 110 -10.04 -21.91 32.73
N ARG A 111 -8.90 -22.55 32.43
CA ARG A 111 -8.72 -23.36 31.22
C ARG A 111 -9.85 -24.38 30.98
N PRO A 112 -10.29 -25.18 31.99
CA PRO A 112 -11.39 -26.12 31.78
C PRO A 112 -12.73 -25.42 31.44
N ALA A 113 -12.97 -24.22 32.00
CA ALA A 113 -14.16 -23.44 31.70
C ALA A 113 -14.13 -22.90 30.27
N VAL A 114 -12.99 -22.37 29.83
CA VAL A 114 -12.77 -21.92 28.44
C VAL A 114 -12.93 -23.07 27.44
N GLN A 115 -12.38 -24.25 27.73
CA GLN A 115 -12.53 -25.43 26.85
C GLN A 115 -13.98 -25.92 26.73
N ARG A 116 -14.81 -25.74 27.77
CA ARG A 116 -16.25 -26.00 27.68
C ARG A 116 -16.94 -24.91 26.86
N LEU A 117 -16.64 -23.64 27.16
CA LEU A 117 -17.21 -22.48 26.49
C LEU A 117 -17.01 -22.55 24.96
N ILE A 118 -15.80 -22.86 24.51
CA ILE A 118 -15.47 -22.92 23.08
C ILE A 118 -16.33 -23.95 22.32
N ARG A 119 -16.80 -25.00 22.99
CA ARG A 119 -17.65 -26.04 22.40
C ARG A 119 -19.14 -25.70 22.40
N SER A 120 -19.59 -24.83 23.31
CA SER A 120 -21.02 -24.61 23.56
C SER A 120 -21.50 -23.17 23.34
N ALA A 121 -20.59 -22.19 23.27
CA ALA A 121 -20.95 -20.78 23.15
C ALA A 121 -21.67 -20.50 21.83
N PRO A 122 -22.89 -19.92 21.85
CA PRO A 122 -23.59 -19.55 20.62
C PRO A 122 -22.78 -18.60 19.73
N ALA A 123 -22.05 -17.65 20.33
CA ALA A 123 -21.19 -16.71 19.62
C ALA A 123 -20.01 -17.38 18.87
N LEU A 124 -19.65 -18.61 19.24
CA LEU A 124 -18.59 -19.40 18.62
C LEU A 124 -19.14 -20.51 17.71
N SER A 125 -20.46 -20.55 17.51
CA SER A 125 -21.11 -21.55 16.67
C SER A 125 -20.58 -21.46 15.23
N GLY A 126 -20.04 -22.58 14.76
CA GLY A 126 -19.50 -22.70 13.41
C GLY A 126 -18.10 -22.09 13.22
N ALA A 127 -17.41 -21.69 14.29
CA ALA A 127 -15.98 -21.36 14.27
C ALA A 127 -15.12 -22.60 13.99
N ASP A 128 -13.99 -22.41 13.32
CA ASP A 128 -12.89 -23.37 13.26
C ASP A 128 -11.96 -23.12 14.45
N VAL A 129 -11.85 -24.14 15.31
CA VAL A 129 -11.09 -24.08 16.57
C VAL A 129 -9.90 -25.01 16.46
N ARG A 130 -8.70 -24.48 16.71
CA ARG A 130 -7.45 -25.25 16.65
C ARG A 130 -6.67 -25.06 17.94
N VAL A 131 -6.19 -26.16 18.51
CA VAL A 131 -5.19 -26.12 19.57
C VAL A 131 -3.84 -26.19 18.90
N VAL A 132 -3.01 -25.16 19.08
CA VAL A 132 -1.71 -25.08 18.42
C VAL A 132 -0.60 -24.84 19.44
N GLN A 133 0.55 -25.46 19.17
CA GLN A 133 1.77 -25.24 19.92
C GLN A 133 2.54 -24.10 19.27
N VAL A 134 2.60 -22.95 19.93
CA VAL A 134 3.40 -21.82 19.49
C VAL A 134 4.81 -22.00 20.04
N ARG A 135 5.77 -22.13 19.13
CA ARG A 135 7.18 -22.17 19.51
C ARG A 135 7.63 -20.79 19.98
N PRO A 136 8.56 -20.72 20.94
CA PRO A 136 9.19 -19.46 21.29
C PRO A 136 9.96 -18.91 20.09
N ARG A 137 10.23 -17.61 20.16
CA ARG A 137 11.01 -16.91 19.13
C ARG A 137 12.45 -17.44 19.05
N ARG A 138 13.12 -17.18 17.93
CA ARG A 138 14.51 -17.62 17.68
C ARG A 138 15.52 -17.09 18.70
N ASP A 139 15.24 -15.96 19.32
CA ASP A 139 16.01 -15.35 20.41
C ASP A 139 15.70 -15.98 21.79
N GLN A 140 14.81 -16.96 21.85
CA GLN A 140 14.42 -17.70 23.05
C GLN A 140 14.49 -19.23 22.82
N PRO A 141 15.66 -19.78 22.49
CA PRO A 141 15.80 -21.20 22.18
C PRO A 141 15.44 -22.13 23.35
N ASP A 142 15.55 -21.64 24.59
CA ASP A 142 15.35 -22.43 25.81
C ASP A 142 13.92 -22.37 26.37
N ALA A 143 13.05 -21.54 25.81
CA ALA A 143 11.66 -21.47 26.25
C ALA A 143 10.87 -22.70 25.75
N ALA A 144 9.94 -23.20 26.57
CA ALA A 144 9.06 -24.28 26.17
C ALA A 144 8.00 -23.78 25.17
N PRO A 145 7.55 -24.60 24.20
CA PRO A 145 6.37 -24.31 23.40
C PRO A 145 5.13 -24.08 24.26
N THR A 146 4.31 -23.12 23.86
CA THR A 146 3.08 -22.75 24.55
C THR A 146 1.87 -23.23 23.78
N GLU A 147 0.94 -23.88 24.47
CA GLU A 147 -0.37 -24.19 23.90
C GLU A 147 -1.27 -22.94 23.88
N VAL A 148 -1.81 -22.59 22.72
CA VAL A 148 -2.85 -21.57 22.57
C VAL A 148 -4.04 -22.14 21.80
N ILE A 149 -5.23 -21.60 22.06
CA ILE A 149 -6.42 -21.96 21.30
C ILE A 149 -6.70 -20.87 20.26
N GLN A 150 -6.64 -21.23 18.99
CA GLN A 150 -7.02 -20.38 17.87
C GLN A 150 -8.49 -20.55 17.55
N VAL A 151 -9.21 -19.44 17.49
CA VAL A 151 -10.61 -19.37 17.08
C VAL A 151 -10.71 -18.48 15.86
N CYS A 152 -11.25 -18.99 14.76
CA CYS A 152 -11.50 -18.21 13.56
C CYS A 152 -12.79 -18.64 12.86
N PHE A 153 -13.36 -17.76 12.03
CA PHE A 153 -14.45 -18.08 11.12
C PHE A 153 -13.94 -18.03 9.68
N PRO A 154 -13.40 -19.13 9.13
CA PRO A 154 -12.81 -19.10 7.80
C PRO A 154 -13.85 -18.71 6.74
N VAL A 155 -13.50 -17.74 5.91
CA VAL A 155 -14.29 -17.33 4.74
C VAL A 155 -13.46 -17.46 3.47
N THR A 156 -14.13 -17.61 2.34
CA THR A 156 -13.48 -17.70 1.04
C THR A 156 -14.35 -17.09 -0.06
N ASP A 157 -13.73 -16.68 -1.15
CA ASP A 157 -14.46 -16.20 -2.33
C ASP A 157 -15.26 -17.32 -3.02
N ALA A 158 -16.12 -16.94 -3.96
CA ALA A 158 -17.00 -17.86 -4.68
C ALA A 158 -16.28 -19.00 -5.43
N ARG A 159 -14.99 -18.85 -5.77
CA ARG A 159 -14.16 -19.89 -6.42
C ARG A 159 -13.32 -20.70 -5.42
N ALA A 160 -13.47 -20.45 -4.12
CA ALA A 160 -12.69 -21.07 -3.06
C ALA A 160 -11.16 -20.93 -3.24
N GLY A 161 -10.71 -19.78 -3.75
CA GLY A 161 -9.31 -19.51 -4.14
C GLY A 161 -8.54 -18.62 -3.17
N VAL A 162 -9.23 -17.72 -2.46
CA VAL A 162 -8.68 -16.85 -1.40
C VAL A 162 -9.37 -17.20 -0.09
N VAL A 163 -8.59 -17.72 0.86
CA VAL A 163 -9.07 -18.08 2.19
C VAL A 163 -8.60 -17.03 3.18
N LEU A 164 -9.55 -16.42 3.91
CA LEU A 164 -9.27 -15.61 5.09
C LEU A 164 -9.62 -16.47 6.31
N GLY A 165 -8.61 -17.10 6.91
CA GLY A 165 -8.76 -18.13 7.95
C GLY A 165 -7.86 -17.90 9.15
N ALA A 166 -7.10 -18.93 9.55
CA ALA A 166 -6.32 -18.94 10.80
C ALA A 166 -5.21 -17.88 10.86
N GLN A 167 -4.80 -17.29 9.73
CA GLN A 167 -3.92 -16.13 9.73
C GLN A 167 -4.51 -14.96 10.55
N PHE A 168 -5.83 -14.83 10.58
CA PHE A 168 -6.55 -13.76 11.27
C PHE A 168 -7.24 -14.21 12.56
N ALA A 169 -6.88 -15.39 13.09
CA ALA A 169 -7.51 -15.96 14.27
C ALA A 169 -7.35 -15.08 15.51
N CYS A 170 -8.31 -15.21 16.43
CA CYS A 170 -8.15 -14.80 17.81
C CYS A 170 -7.50 -15.95 18.59
N GLU A 171 -6.37 -15.66 19.24
CA GLU A 171 -5.64 -16.59 20.08
C GLU A 171 -6.04 -16.40 21.55
N ILE A 172 -6.44 -17.49 22.20
CA ILE A 172 -6.67 -17.53 23.64
C ILE A 172 -5.41 -18.09 24.29
N GLU A 173 -4.75 -17.25 25.08
CA GLU A 173 -3.60 -17.57 25.91
C GLU A 173 -4.01 -17.81 27.35
N PHE A 174 -3.31 -18.74 28.00
CA PHE A 174 -3.51 -19.06 29.41
C PHE A 174 -2.33 -18.58 30.24
N TRP A 175 -2.58 -17.59 31.10
CA TRP A 175 -1.57 -16.96 31.95
C TRP A 175 -1.51 -17.66 33.31
N SER A 176 -0.30 -17.95 33.78
CA SER A 176 -0.10 -18.63 35.06
C SER A 176 -0.07 -17.63 36.22
N ARG A 177 -0.68 -18.00 37.35
CA ARG A 177 -0.66 -17.18 38.57
C ARG A 177 0.50 -17.61 39.47
N HIS A 178 1.28 -16.62 39.93
CA HIS A 178 2.38 -16.79 40.86
C HIS A 178 2.24 -15.76 41.99
N GLY A 179 1.55 -16.15 43.07
CA GLY A 179 1.25 -15.23 44.17
C GLY A 179 0.35 -14.07 43.73
N ASP A 180 0.86 -12.85 43.86
CA ASP A 180 0.21 -11.60 43.46
C ASP A 180 0.56 -11.16 42.03
N MET A 181 1.22 -12.03 41.25
CA MET A 181 1.59 -11.78 39.86
C MET A 181 0.94 -12.82 38.92
N VAL A 182 0.76 -12.42 37.66
CA VAL A 182 0.39 -13.28 36.54
C VAL A 182 1.47 -13.19 35.47
N ARG A 183 1.82 -14.33 34.89
CA ARG A 183 2.89 -14.45 33.89
C ARG A 183 2.31 -14.90 32.56
N ALA A 184 2.69 -14.18 31.51
CA ALA A 184 2.36 -14.54 30.13
C ALA A 184 3.06 -15.85 29.76
N PRO A 185 2.40 -16.76 29.03
CA PRO A 185 3.00 -18.03 28.69
C PRO A 185 4.03 -17.90 27.55
N ARG A 186 4.06 -16.76 26.86
CA ARG A 186 5.07 -16.36 25.87
C ARG A 186 5.29 -14.84 25.95
N ARG A 187 6.45 -14.37 25.49
CA ARG A 187 6.71 -12.93 25.36
C ARG A 187 5.69 -12.27 24.43
N ASN A 188 5.30 -11.06 24.77
CA ASN A 188 4.51 -10.16 23.95
C ASN A 188 5.11 -8.75 23.98
N GLY A 189 4.66 -7.87 23.10
CA GLY A 189 5.19 -6.52 22.98
C GLY A 189 4.83 -5.56 24.12
N VAL A 190 4.24 -6.01 25.23
CA VAL A 190 3.80 -5.14 26.34
C VAL A 190 4.38 -5.58 27.68
N VAL A 191 4.13 -6.81 28.11
CA VAL A 191 4.47 -7.26 29.47
C VAL A 191 4.65 -8.77 29.56
N ASP A 192 5.71 -9.23 30.23
CA ASP A 192 5.94 -10.66 30.52
C ASP A 192 5.26 -11.09 31.85
N GLU A 193 5.24 -10.20 32.84
CA GLU A 193 4.59 -10.39 34.14
C GLU A 193 3.85 -9.14 34.57
N ALA A 194 2.63 -9.30 35.07
CA ALA A 194 1.81 -8.19 35.52
C ALA A 194 1.17 -8.51 36.88
N PRO A 195 0.76 -7.51 37.68
CA PRO A 195 0.01 -7.77 38.91
C PRO A 195 -1.22 -8.64 38.66
N ALA A 196 -1.55 -9.57 39.56
CA ALA A 196 -2.69 -10.47 39.42
C ALA A 196 -4.04 -9.72 39.45
N ARG A 197 -4.05 -8.49 39.99
CA ARG A 197 -5.19 -7.57 39.94
C ARG A 197 -4.78 -6.31 39.20
N ALA A 198 -5.59 -5.90 38.24
CA ALA A 198 -5.46 -4.60 37.59
C ALA A 198 -6.84 -4.03 37.30
N GLN A 199 -6.90 -2.71 37.16
CA GLN A 199 -8.13 -2.02 36.77
C GLN A 199 -8.53 -2.45 35.35
N PRO A 200 -9.73 -3.02 35.15
CA PRO A 200 -10.25 -3.27 33.81
C PRO A 200 -10.52 -1.95 33.08
N VAL A 201 -10.12 -1.88 31.82
CA VAL A 201 -10.36 -0.72 30.96
C VAL A 201 -10.80 -1.18 29.57
N ARG A 202 -11.39 -0.28 28.79
CA ARG A 202 -11.63 -0.50 27.36
C ARG A 202 -10.72 0.39 26.55
N VAL A 203 -10.13 -0.15 25.50
CA VAL A 203 -9.21 0.57 24.61
C VAL A 203 -9.68 0.45 23.17
N ALA A 204 -9.37 1.45 22.35
CA ALA A 204 -9.58 1.39 20.91
C ALA A 204 -8.84 0.19 20.32
N ALA A 205 -9.46 -0.51 19.35
CA ALA A 205 -8.87 -1.65 18.66
C ALA A 205 -7.53 -1.30 18.00
N ALA A 206 -7.42 -0.05 17.52
CA ALA A 206 -6.18 0.58 17.11
C ALA A 206 -5.02 0.29 18.08
N LEU A 207 -5.19 0.44 19.40
CA LEU A 207 -4.09 0.19 20.36
C LEU A 207 -3.60 -1.26 20.41
N MET A 208 -4.41 -2.21 19.93
CA MET A 208 -4.10 -3.65 19.98
C MET A 208 -3.37 -4.16 18.73
N SER A 209 -3.46 -3.47 17.59
CA SER A 209 -2.76 -3.86 16.36
C SER A 209 -2.40 -2.66 15.49
N HIS A 210 -1.21 -2.70 14.88
CA HIS A 210 -0.76 -1.70 13.90
C HIS A 210 -1.48 -1.83 12.54
N PHE A 211 -2.24 -2.92 12.35
CA PHE A 211 -3.04 -3.13 11.15
C PHE A 211 -4.39 -2.40 11.22
N VAL A 212 -4.89 -2.10 12.42
CA VAL A 212 -6.18 -1.46 12.65
C VAL A 212 -6.04 0.07 12.52
N PRO A 213 -6.87 0.75 11.70
CA PRO A 213 -6.86 2.20 11.54
C PRO A 213 -7.12 2.95 12.86
N GLU A 214 -6.57 4.15 13.02
CA GLU A 214 -6.89 5.01 14.18
C GLU A 214 -8.35 5.48 14.18
N ALA A 215 -9.01 5.51 13.02
CA ALA A 215 -10.42 5.88 12.88
C ALA A 215 -11.40 4.72 13.16
N ASP A 216 -10.89 3.53 13.48
CA ASP A 216 -11.73 2.39 13.85
C ASP A 216 -12.49 2.65 15.16
N ASP A 217 -13.77 2.28 15.19
CA ASP A 217 -14.68 2.54 16.30
C ASP A 217 -14.78 1.37 17.29
N HIS A 218 -14.17 0.22 17.00
CA HIS A 218 -14.21 -0.92 17.90
C HIS A 218 -13.40 -0.65 19.16
N THR A 219 -13.94 -1.11 20.28
CA THR A 219 -13.24 -1.12 21.56
C THR A 219 -13.23 -2.52 22.15
N TYR A 220 -12.16 -2.84 22.87
CA TYR A 220 -12.01 -4.15 23.51
C TYR A 220 -11.57 -4.01 24.96
N GLY A 221 -12.03 -4.95 25.79
CA GLY A 221 -11.67 -5.02 27.21
C GLY A 221 -10.22 -5.46 27.40
N THR A 222 -9.49 -4.74 28.24
CA THR A 222 -8.14 -5.09 28.67
C THR A 222 -7.92 -4.57 30.11
N ARG A 223 -6.67 -4.51 30.55
CA ARG A 223 -6.23 -3.99 31.85
C ARG A 223 -5.40 -2.72 31.69
N ARG A 224 -5.43 -1.83 32.68
CA ARG A 224 -4.89 -0.46 32.61
C ARG A 224 -3.41 -0.38 32.24
N ASP A 225 -2.62 -1.32 32.72
CA ASP A 225 -1.19 -1.49 32.42
C ASP A 225 -0.91 -2.01 31.00
N LEU A 226 -1.88 -2.67 30.35
CA LEU A 226 -1.80 -3.02 28.93
C LEU A 226 -2.26 -1.89 28.00
N ALA A 227 -2.88 -0.83 28.53
CA ALA A 227 -3.39 0.29 27.76
C ALA A 227 -2.29 1.32 27.39
N VAL A 228 -1.17 0.83 26.85
CA VAL A 228 0.01 1.64 26.51
C VAL A 228 0.22 1.73 25.00
N ARG A 229 0.54 2.94 24.51
CA ARG A 229 0.84 3.16 23.08
C ARG A 229 2.28 2.73 22.78
N ALA A 230 2.46 1.94 21.73
CA ALA A 230 3.80 1.55 21.26
C ALA A 230 4.53 2.77 20.69
N PRO A 231 5.82 3.00 20.98
CA PRO A 231 6.58 4.10 20.40
C PRO A 231 6.79 3.95 18.89
N ASP A 232 6.74 2.72 18.37
CA ASP A 232 6.87 2.37 16.96
C ASP A 232 5.52 2.35 16.21
N ARG A 233 4.43 2.76 16.88
CA ARG A 233 3.12 2.88 16.24
C ARG A 233 3.01 4.18 15.43
N VAL A 234 2.71 4.06 14.14
CA VAL A 234 2.35 5.21 13.30
C VAL A 234 0.94 5.69 13.68
N GLY A 235 0.87 6.90 14.25
CA GLY A 235 -0.38 7.53 14.68
C GLY A 235 -0.85 8.72 13.83
N PHE A 236 -0.12 9.07 12.77
CA PHE A 236 -0.49 10.15 11.85
C PHE A 236 -1.28 9.62 10.64
N PRO A 237 -2.13 10.44 10.01
CA PRO A 237 -2.92 10.03 8.85
C PRO A 237 -2.01 9.76 7.64
N ILE A 238 -2.35 8.72 6.87
CA ILE A 238 -1.70 8.43 5.59
C ILE A 238 -2.79 8.34 4.51
N ASP A 239 -2.62 9.10 3.44
CA ASP A 239 -3.49 9.03 2.25
C ASP A 239 -2.84 8.23 1.12
N ALA A 240 -3.62 7.87 0.11
CA ALA A 240 -3.12 7.36 -1.16
C ALA A 240 -3.47 8.31 -2.30
N VAL A 241 -2.57 8.43 -3.28
CA VAL A 241 -2.76 9.24 -4.48
C VAL A 241 -2.50 8.37 -5.70
N TYR A 242 -3.45 8.37 -6.63
CA TYR A 242 -3.35 7.73 -7.93
C TYR A 242 -3.40 8.74 -9.06
N THR A 243 -2.72 8.42 -10.14
CA THR A 243 -2.88 9.09 -11.43
C THR A 243 -3.42 8.07 -12.43
N TRP A 244 -4.51 8.41 -13.12
CA TRP A 244 -5.13 7.51 -14.08
C TRP A 244 -5.79 8.27 -15.22
N VAL A 245 -5.74 7.68 -16.42
CA VAL A 245 -6.52 8.10 -17.58
C VAL A 245 -7.08 6.88 -18.30
N ASP A 246 -8.30 6.99 -18.83
CA ASP A 246 -8.83 6.06 -19.81
C ASP A 246 -8.46 6.57 -21.20
N GLY A 247 -7.42 6.03 -21.81
CA GLY A 247 -7.05 6.49 -23.15
C GLY A 247 -7.76 5.72 -24.28
N SER A 248 -8.77 4.90 -23.98
CA SER A 248 -9.79 4.46 -24.93
C SER A 248 -10.95 5.47 -25.04
N ASP A 249 -11.04 6.45 -24.14
CA ASP A 249 -12.06 7.50 -24.17
C ASP A 249 -11.93 8.40 -25.43
N PRO A 250 -12.94 8.40 -26.32
CA PRO A 250 -12.89 9.19 -27.56
C PRO A 250 -12.71 10.69 -27.33
N GLN A 251 -13.23 11.24 -26.22
CA GLN A 251 -13.12 12.66 -25.92
C GLN A 251 -11.70 13.03 -25.49
N TRP A 252 -11.08 12.15 -24.71
CA TRP A 252 -9.69 12.30 -24.30
C TRP A 252 -8.75 12.20 -25.51
N LEU A 253 -8.96 11.21 -26.38
CA LEU A 253 -8.18 11.04 -27.62
C LEU A 253 -8.28 12.26 -28.53
N LYS A 254 -9.49 12.82 -28.70
CA LYS A 254 -9.69 14.06 -29.48
C LYS A 254 -8.92 15.23 -28.88
N ARG A 255 -9.00 15.44 -27.55
CA ARG A 255 -8.27 16.52 -26.86
C ARG A 255 -6.76 16.33 -26.96
N LYS A 256 -6.26 15.09 -26.82
CA LYS A 256 -4.84 14.75 -26.97
C LYS A 256 -4.35 15.00 -28.39
N SER A 257 -5.10 14.60 -29.40
CA SER A 257 -4.76 14.83 -30.81
C SER A 257 -4.67 16.33 -31.13
N LEU A 258 -5.66 17.12 -30.71
CA LEU A 258 -5.61 18.59 -30.84
C LEU A 258 -4.40 19.21 -30.12
N ALA A 259 -4.02 18.65 -28.97
CA ALA A 259 -2.88 19.13 -28.18
C ALA A 259 -1.52 18.81 -28.80
N LEU A 260 -1.40 17.71 -29.54
CA LEU A 260 -0.19 17.33 -30.26
C LEU A 260 0.08 18.23 -31.48
N GLY A 261 -0.96 18.95 -31.98
CA GLY A 261 -0.92 19.60 -33.29
C GLY A 261 -0.99 18.55 -34.42
N ALA A 262 -1.39 18.97 -35.63
CA ALA A 262 -1.18 18.13 -36.82
C ALA A 262 0.33 17.78 -36.96
N PRO A 263 0.69 16.66 -37.62
CA PRO A 263 1.80 15.78 -37.20
C PRO A 263 3.21 16.24 -37.64
N ASP A 264 3.71 17.38 -37.17
CA ASP A 264 5.04 17.91 -37.56
C ASP A 264 5.97 18.34 -36.40
N GLY A 265 5.76 17.86 -35.16
CA GLY A 265 6.70 18.03 -34.04
C GLY A 265 7.42 16.73 -33.67
N PRO A 266 8.67 16.74 -33.16
CA PRO A 266 9.37 15.54 -32.75
C PRO A 266 8.76 14.98 -31.45
N VAL A 267 7.67 14.26 -31.60
CA VAL A 267 7.05 13.46 -30.55
C VAL A 267 7.88 12.19 -30.42
N HIS A 268 8.36 11.87 -29.21
CA HIS A 268 8.92 10.54 -28.98
C HIS A 268 7.92 9.48 -29.43
N ALA A 269 8.35 8.54 -30.30
CA ALA A 269 7.49 7.48 -30.83
C ALA A 269 6.71 6.72 -29.73
N VAL A 270 7.25 6.70 -28.51
CA VAL A 270 6.66 6.14 -27.28
C VAL A 270 5.42 6.90 -26.78
N ALA A 271 5.29 8.21 -27.02
CA ALA A 271 4.16 9.04 -26.57
C ALA A 271 2.92 8.93 -27.48
N ALA A 272 3.11 8.46 -28.71
CA ALA A 272 2.06 8.16 -29.69
C ALA A 272 1.44 6.76 -29.51
N ASN A 273 1.94 5.95 -28.57
CA ASN A 273 1.55 4.55 -28.47
C ASN A 273 0.15 4.36 -27.85
N SER A 274 -0.73 3.65 -28.55
CA SER A 274 -2.10 3.32 -28.14
C SER A 274 -2.16 2.25 -27.04
N SER A 275 -1.10 1.48 -26.83
CA SER A 275 -1.02 0.43 -25.80
C SER A 275 -1.07 0.94 -24.36
N ARG A 276 -0.60 2.17 -24.11
CA ARG A 276 -0.49 2.78 -22.76
C ARG A 276 -1.82 3.25 -22.17
N TYR A 277 -2.93 2.95 -22.81
CA TYR A 277 -4.17 3.69 -22.68
C TYR A 277 -5.44 2.82 -22.69
N HIS A 278 -5.29 1.49 -22.80
CA HIS A 278 -6.41 0.57 -22.65
C HIS A 278 -6.61 0.20 -21.19
N ASN A 279 -7.80 0.52 -20.66
CA ASN A 279 -8.21 0.18 -19.31
C ASN A 279 -8.56 -1.31 -19.21
N ARG A 280 -7.81 -2.09 -18.43
CA ARG A 280 -8.05 -3.53 -18.17
C ARG A 280 -8.47 -3.77 -16.72
N ASP A 281 -9.15 -2.79 -16.13
CA ASP A 281 -9.54 -2.73 -14.72
C ASP A 281 -8.33 -2.78 -13.75
N GLU A 282 -7.09 -2.52 -14.17
CA GLU A 282 -5.92 -2.53 -13.27
C GLU A 282 -6.12 -1.60 -12.07
N LEU A 283 -6.59 -0.37 -12.31
CA LEU A 283 -6.93 0.58 -11.25
C LEU A 283 -7.97 0.01 -10.27
N ARG A 284 -9.01 -0.66 -10.77
CA ARG A 284 -10.08 -1.28 -9.94
C ARG A 284 -9.46 -2.24 -8.94
N TYR A 285 -8.63 -3.15 -9.44
CA TYR A 285 -7.98 -4.16 -8.62
C TYR A 285 -6.86 -3.57 -7.75
N SER A 286 -6.14 -2.56 -8.23
CA SER A 286 -5.15 -1.84 -7.41
C SER A 286 -5.82 -1.21 -6.19
N LEU A 287 -6.96 -0.55 -6.36
CA LEU A 287 -7.73 -0.02 -5.22
C LEU A 287 -8.32 -1.11 -4.32
N ARG A 288 -8.77 -2.26 -4.85
CA ARG A 288 -9.13 -3.44 -4.03
C ARG A 288 -7.98 -3.90 -3.15
N SER A 289 -6.75 -3.87 -3.68
CA SER A 289 -5.56 -4.24 -2.93
C SER A 289 -5.31 -3.30 -1.76
N LEU A 290 -5.53 -1.99 -1.93
CA LEU A 290 -5.43 -1.01 -0.84
C LEU A 290 -6.49 -1.26 0.24
N HIS A 291 -7.75 -1.43 -0.16
CA HIS A 291 -8.83 -1.69 0.79
C HIS A 291 -8.58 -2.98 1.60
N SER A 292 -8.07 -4.03 0.94
CA SER A 292 -7.82 -5.32 1.59
C SER A 292 -6.57 -5.32 2.46
N PHE A 293 -5.51 -4.64 2.04
CA PHE A 293 -4.16 -4.84 2.57
C PHE A 293 -3.54 -3.61 3.24
N ALA A 294 -4.18 -2.44 3.14
CA ALA A 294 -3.77 -1.22 3.83
C ALA A 294 -5.01 -0.48 4.38
N PRO A 295 -5.80 -1.11 5.27
CA PRO A 295 -7.04 -0.52 5.81
C PRO A 295 -6.79 0.72 6.70
N TRP A 296 -5.54 0.99 7.04
CA TRP A 296 -5.08 2.17 7.76
C TRP A 296 -5.00 3.44 6.91
N LEU A 297 -5.21 3.35 5.60
CA LEU A 297 -5.30 4.52 4.72
C LEU A 297 -6.56 5.35 5.03
N ARG A 298 -6.39 6.67 5.11
CA ARG A 298 -7.47 7.59 5.46
C ARG A 298 -8.32 7.98 4.24
N ARG A 299 -7.69 8.50 3.17
CA ARG A 299 -8.35 8.88 1.90
C ARG A 299 -7.55 8.42 0.70
N ILE A 300 -8.25 8.26 -0.42
CA ILE A 300 -7.70 7.95 -1.74
C ILE A 300 -8.06 9.10 -2.68
N PHE A 301 -7.04 9.79 -3.19
CA PHE A 301 -7.18 10.84 -4.20
C PHE A 301 -6.90 10.24 -5.58
N LEU A 302 -7.88 10.28 -6.47
CA LEU A 302 -7.76 9.78 -7.82
C LEU A 302 -7.68 10.96 -8.79
N ILE A 303 -6.49 11.24 -9.31
CA ILE A 303 -6.26 12.30 -10.29
C ILE A 303 -6.57 11.77 -11.69
N THR A 304 -7.48 12.44 -12.39
CA THR A 304 -7.89 12.07 -13.76
C THR A 304 -7.95 13.27 -14.69
N ASP A 305 -8.00 13.01 -16.00
CA ASP A 305 -8.21 14.07 -17.00
C ASP A 305 -9.70 14.38 -17.23
N SER A 306 -10.43 14.65 -16.13
CA SER A 306 -11.89 14.81 -16.11
C SER A 306 -12.61 13.54 -16.60
N GLN A 307 -12.21 12.41 -16.03
CA GLN A 307 -12.73 11.08 -16.33
C GLN A 307 -13.19 10.39 -15.05
N LEU A 308 -14.24 9.59 -15.15
CA LEU A 308 -14.75 8.77 -14.06
C LEU A 308 -14.71 7.28 -14.48
N PRO A 309 -13.98 6.41 -13.77
CA PRO A 309 -14.03 4.97 -14.02
C PRO A 309 -15.45 4.44 -13.90
N SER A 310 -15.86 3.58 -14.84
CA SER A 310 -17.24 3.07 -14.92
C SER A 310 -17.71 2.28 -13.70
N TRP A 311 -16.77 1.67 -12.97
CA TRP A 311 -17.01 0.88 -11.77
C TRP A 311 -16.99 1.68 -10.48
N LEU A 312 -16.52 2.93 -10.49
CA LEU A 312 -16.27 3.70 -9.27
C LEU A 312 -17.53 4.46 -8.84
N ASP A 313 -17.85 4.38 -7.54
CA ASP A 313 -18.75 5.32 -6.87
C ASP A 313 -17.96 6.56 -6.40
N PRO A 314 -18.13 7.72 -7.06
CA PRO A 314 -17.42 8.94 -6.68
C PRO A 314 -17.95 9.58 -5.39
N SER A 315 -19.09 9.12 -4.85
CA SER A 315 -19.69 9.65 -3.63
C SER A 315 -19.16 9.01 -2.36
N HIS A 316 -18.41 7.90 -2.47
CA HIS A 316 -17.87 7.20 -1.33
C HIS A 316 -16.85 8.07 -0.56
N PRO A 317 -16.95 8.23 0.77
CA PRO A 317 -16.18 9.23 1.54
C PRO A 317 -14.65 9.00 1.53
N MET A 318 -14.21 7.77 1.30
CA MET A 318 -12.78 7.45 1.15
C MET A 318 -12.19 7.94 -0.17
N ILE A 319 -13.00 8.22 -1.20
CA ILE A 319 -12.54 8.53 -2.55
C ILE A 319 -12.72 10.02 -2.83
N THR A 320 -11.75 10.62 -3.51
CA THR A 320 -11.88 11.99 -4.02
C THR A 320 -11.27 12.06 -5.41
N VAL A 321 -12.11 12.30 -6.41
CA VAL A 321 -11.66 12.37 -7.80
C VAL A 321 -11.30 13.82 -8.11
N ILE A 322 -10.06 14.05 -8.53
CA ILE A 322 -9.48 15.37 -8.80
C ILE A 322 -9.22 15.46 -10.30
N SER A 323 -9.69 16.54 -10.94
CA SER A 323 -9.39 16.75 -12.35
C SER A 323 -8.00 17.36 -12.55
N HIS A 324 -7.39 17.12 -13.71
CA HIS A 324 -6.18 17.88 -14.10
C HIS A 324 -6.41 19.38 -14.06
N ALA A 325 -7.59 19.86 -14.48
CA ALA A 325 -7.90 21.29 -14.46
C ALA A 325 -7.85 21.88 -13.04
N GLU A 326 -8.30 21.12 -12.03
CA GLU A 326 -8.19 21.50 -10.62
C GLU A 326 -6.73 21.48 -10.15
N LEU A 327 -5.98 20.41 -10.45
CA LEU A 327 -4.58 20.26 -10.04
C LEU A 327 -3.65 21.34 -10.65
N PHE A 328 -4.00 21.82 -11.86
CA PHE A 328 -3.26 22.85 -12.60
C PHE A 328 -3.99 24.20 -12.60
N ALA A 329 -4.89 24.47 -11.64
CA ALA A 329 -5.69 25.69 -11.61
C ALA A 329 -4.83 26.98 -11.68
N ASP A 330 -3.71 27.01 -10.96
CA ASP A 330 -2.74 28.12 -10.96
C ASP A 330 -1.89 28.21 -12.24
N LEU A 331 -1.92 27.19 -13.09
CA LEU A 331 -1.28 27.16 -14.41
C LEU A 331 -2.31 27.24 -15.56
N GLY A 332 -3.50 27.77 -15.27
CA GLY A 332 -4.56 28.01 -16.23
C GLY A 332 -5.48 26.82 -16.49
N GLY A 333 -5.51 25.84 -15.58
CA GLY A 333 -6.50 24.76 -15.53
C GLY A 333 -6.54 23.86 -16.76
N ARG A 334 -5.42 23.18 -17.06
CA ARG A 334 -5.23 22.46 -18.33
C ARG A 334 -5.07 20.96 -18.13
N SER A 335 -5.49 20.20 -19.15
CA SER A 335 -5.13 18.78 -19.29
C SER A 335 -3.64 18.60 -19.55
N SER A 336 -3.04 17.67 -18.81
CA SER A 336 -1.69 17.18 -19.04
C SER A 336 -1.72 15.73 -19.51
N TYR A 337 -0.87 15.41 -20.48
CA TYR A 337 -0.57 14.04 -20.94
C TYR A 337 0.85 13.64 -20.49
N ASN A 338 1.40 14.38 -19.54
CA ASN A 338 2.70 14.17 -18.95
C ASN A 338 2.55 13.83 -17.47
N SER A 339 2.71 12.55 -17.17
CA SER A 339 2.91 11.97 -15.85
C SER A 339 3.85 12.81 -14.97
N HIS A 340 5.04 13.22 -15.44
CA HIS A 340 5.97 14.05 -14.62
C HIS A 340 5.38 15.41 -14.27
N ALA A 341 4.64 16.02 -15.20
CA ALA A 341 3.95 17.28 -14.93
C ALA A 341 2.88 17.10 -13.85
N ILE A 342 2.05 16.06 -13.94
CA ILE A 342 0.99 15.74 -12.95
C ILE A 342 1.62 15.44 -11.58
N GLU A 343 2.61 14.56 -11.58
CA GLU A 343 3.42 14.16 -10.44
C GLU A 343 4.14 15.33 -9.75
N SER A 344 4.51 16.37 -10.49
CA SER A 344 5.16 17.56 -9.92
C SER A 344 4.23 18.41 -9.06
N ARG A 345 2.92 18.12 -9.06
CA ARG A 345 1.88 18.92 -8.43
C ARG A 345 1.14 18.21 -7.30
N LEU A 346 1.47 16.96 -6.97
CA LEU A 346 0.68 16.16 -6.00
C LEU A 346 0.52 16.84 -4.64
N HIS A 347 1.53 17.59 -4.16
CA HIS A 347 1.49 18.31 -2.88
C HIS A 347 0.52 19.50 -2.85
N ARG A 348 -0.05 19.87 -4.00
CA ARG A 348 -1.05 20.94 -4.16
C ARG A 348 -2.48 20.44 -3.97
N ILE A 349 -2.70 19.12 -3.87
CA ILE A 349 -4.02 18.55 -3.58
C ILE A 349 -4.52 19.09 -2.24
N ASP A 350 -5.73 19.65 -2.26
CA ASP A 350 -6.35 20.14 -1.04
C ASP A 350 -6.79 18.98 -0.11
N GLY A 351 -6.59 19.16 1.19
CA GLY A 351 -6.87 18.13 2.19
C GLY A 351 -5.93 16.91 2.20
N LEU A 352 -4.88 16.87 1.36
CA LEU A 352 -3.85 15.83 1.38
C LEU A 352 -3.03 15.88 2.68
N ALA A 353 -2.89 14.72 3.33
CA ALA A 353 -2.08 14.54 4.53
C ALA A 353 -0.59 14.82 4.28
N GLU A 354 0.15 15.12 5.35
CA GLU A 354 1.60 15.28 5.29
C GLU A 354 2.29 14.01 4.80
N HIS A 355 1.78 12.83 5.17
CA HIS A 355 2.28 11.53 4.72
C HIS A 355 1.29 10.89 3.76
N PHE A 356 1.77 10.44 2.60
CA PHE A 356 0.90 9.78 1.63
C PHE A 356 1.68 8.78 0.77
N LEU A 357 0.98 7.80 0.23
CA LEU A 357 1.50 6.89 -0.78
C LEU A 357 1.11 7.39 -2.17
N TYR A 358 2.06 7.50 -3.08
CA TYR A 358 1.77 7.67 -4.50
C TYR A 358 1.91 6.33 -5.23
N LEU A 359 0.91 5.97 -6.02
CA LEU A 359 0.85 4.74 -6.79
C LEU A 359 0.40 5.04 -8.23
N ASN A 360 0.95 4.29 -9.17
CA ASN A 360 0.31 4.12 -10.47
C ASN A 360 -0.74 3.01 -10.39
N ASP A 361 -1.64 2.99 -11.36
CA ASP A 361 -2.72 2.00 -11.50
C ASP A 361 -2.22 0.56 -11.72
N ASP A 362 -0.98 0.41 -12.18
CA ASP A 362 -0.31 -0.88 -12.42
C ASP A 362 0.44 -1.45 -11.19
N VAL A 363 0.38 -0.78 -10.04
CA VAL A 363 1.02 -1.19 -8.78
C VAL A 363 -0.02 -1.76 -7.81
N PHE A 364 0.24 -2.92 -7.22
CA PHE A 364 -0.69 -3.62 -6.35
C PHE A 364 -0.01 -4.03 -5.04
N LEU A 365 -0.74 -3.93 -3.92
CA LEU A 365 -0.34 -4.62 -2.70
C LEU A 365 -0.63 -6.12 -2.85
N GLY A 366 0.36 -6.95 -2.52
CA GLY A 366 0.30 -8.40 -2.70
C GLY A 366 -0.18 -9.17 -1.46
N ARG A 367 -0.09 -8.57 -0.28
CA ARG A 367 -0.50 -9.13 1.01
C ARG A 367 -0.75 -7.99 2.02
N PRO A 368 -1.38 -8.23 3.18
CA PRO A 368 -1.54 -7.23 4.23
C PRO A 368 -0.21 -6.57 4.64
N LEU A 369 -0.15 -5.24 4.60
CA LEU A 369 0.99 -4.44 5.00
C LEU A 369 0.61 -3.48 6.14
N LEU A 370 1.58 -3.18 6.98
CA LEU A 370 1.48 -2.20 8.07
C LEU A 370 2.00 -0.82 7.63
N PRO A 371 1.57 0.29 8.25
CA PRO A 371 2.13 1.62 8.01
C PRO A 371 3.67 1.65 8.09
N ASN A 372 4.22 0.85 9.01
CA ASN A 372 5.67 0.71 9.23
C ASN A 372 6.47 0.16 8.05
N HIS A 373 5.82 -0.39 7.01
CA HIS A 373 6.51 -0.72 5.76
C HIS A 373 6.91 0.54 5.00
N PHE A 374 6.20 1.65 5.18
CA PHE A 374 6.35 2.89 4.41
C PHE A 374 6.85 4.06 5.23
N PHE A 375 6.50 4.16 6.52
CA PHE A 375 6.92 5.24 7.39
C PHE A 375 7.30 4.73 8.77
N HIS A 376 8.32 5.31 9.39
CA HIS A 376 8.52 5.15 10.83
C HIS A 376 7.51 6.00 11.62
N ALA A 377 7.22 5.61 12.85
CA ALA A 377 6.30 6.33 13.75
C ALA A 377 6.70 7.79 14.03
N ASN A 378 7.98 8.12 13.88
CA ASN A 378 8.50 9.48 13.98
C ASN A 378 8.38 10.30 12.68
N GLY A 379 7.73 9.76 11.65
CA GLY A 379 7.44 10.44 10.39
C GLY A 379 8.51 10.29 9.30
N ILE A 380 9.61 9.57 9.54
CA ILE A 380 10.63 9.29 8.53
C ILE A 380 10.06 8.34 7.46
N ALA A 381 10.12 8.74 6.19
CA ALA A 381 9.67 7.93 5.07
C ALA A 381 10.67 6.83 4.67
N LYS A 382 10.18 5.74 4.09
CA LYS A 382 11.01 4.66 3.54
C LYS A 382 10.94 4.67 2.02
N PHE A 383 12.10 4.53 1.38
CA PHE A 383 12.18 4.36 -0.07
C PHE A 383 12.90 3.08 -0.45
N PHE A 384 12.64 2.60 -1.67
CA PHE A 384 13.09 1.26 -2.10
C PHE A 384 13.96 1.38 -3.35
N PRO A 385 15.30 1.40 -3.20
CA PRO A 385 16.22 1.47 -4.34
C PRO A 385 16.08 0.26 -5.27
N SER A 386 16.25 0.50 -6.56
CA SER A 386 16.37 -0.53 -7.59
C SER A 386 17.82 -0.62 -8.08
N PRO A 387 18.32 -1.83 -8.39
CA PRO A 387 19.63 -1.96 -9.03
C PRO A 387 19.66 -1.31 -10.42
N ALA A 388 18.51 -1.07 -11.05
CA ALA A 388 18.42 -0.39 -12.33
C ALA A 388 18.99 1.04 -12.26
N GLN A 389 19.73 1.44 -13.29
CA GLN A 389 20.47 2.71 -13.32
C GLN A 389 19.87 3.72 -14.30
N PHE A 390 20.08 5.02 -14.05
CA PHE A 390 19.74 6.08 -15.01
C PHE A 390 20.76 6.23 -16.15
N GLY A 391 21.97 5.69 -15.99
CA GLY A 391 23.13 5.98 -16.84
C GLY A 391 23.85 7.27 -16.43
N LEU A 392 25.09 7.47 -16.89
CA LEU A 392 25.92 8.65 -16.59
C LEU A 392 25.76 9.77 -17.65
N GLY A 393 26.27 10.96 -17.32
CA GLY A 393 26.20 12.14 -18.18
C GLY A 393 24.87 12.91 -18.09
N GLU A 394 24.79 14.00 -18.87
CA GLU A 394 23.61 14.85 -18.98
C GLU A 394 22.45 14.15 -19.70
N ALA A 395 21.23 14.64 -19.44
CA ALA A 395 20.02 14.20 -20.13
C ALA A 395 20.08 14.59 -21.60
N LYS A 396 19.73 13.66 -22.48
CA LYS A 396 19.62 13.88 -23.91
C LYS A 396 18.17 13.72 -24.37
N PRO A 397 17.75 14.38 -25.46
CA PRO A 397 16.43 14.16 -26.02
C PRO A 397 16.15 12.68 -26.28
N GLU A 398 17.11 11.90 -26.77
CA GLU A 398 16.93 10.49 -27.14
C GLU A 398 16.86 9.54 -25.92
N ASP A 399 17.16 10.02 -24.71
CA ASP A 399 17.04 9.21 -23.51
C ASP A 399 15.56 8.84 -23.28
N PRO A 400 15.27 7.59 -22.86
CA PRO A 400 13.95 7.26 -22.34
C PRO A 400 13.54 8.26 -21.25
N PRO A 401 12.28 8.74 -21.21
CA PRO A 401 11.88 9.85 -20.33
C PRO A 401 12.25 9.67 -18.85
N VAL A 402 12.14 8.44 -18.33
CA VAL A 402 12.55 8.11 -16.94
C VAL A 402 14.06 8.27 -16.71
N LYS A 403 14.90 8.00 -17.72
CA LYS A 403 16.36 8.18 -17.65
C LYS A 403 16.73 9.65 -17.77
N ALA A 404 16.12 10.37 -18.71
CA ALA A 404 16.32 11.81 -18.88
C ALA A 404 16.00 12.56 -17.57
N ALA A 405 14.82 12.29 -16.99
CA ALA A 405 14.41 12.91 -15.74
C ALA A 405 15.31 12.54 -14.54
N GLY A 406 15.74 11.28 -14.43
CA GLY A 406 16.70 10.88 -13.39
C GLY A 406 18.07 11.55 -13.53
N LYS A 407 18.53 11.80 -14.76
CA LYS A 407 19.76 12.57 -15.01
C LYS A 407 19.58 14.05 -14.65
N ASN A 408 18.42 14.65 -14.94
CA ASN A 408 18.10 16.01 -14.50
C ASN A 408 18.08 16.09 -12.97
N ASN A 409 17.38 15.16 -12.29
CA ASN A 409 17.36 15.09 -10.84
C ASN A 409 18.77 15.00 -10.26
N ARG A 410 19.63 14.15 -10.85
CA ARG A 410 21.03 14.03 -10.43
C ARG A 410 21.76 15.36 -10.48
N ARG A 411 21.61 16.13 -11.56
CA ARG A 411 22.25 17.44 -11.70
C ARG A 411 21.84 18.36 -10.54
N HIS A 412 20.56 18.40 -10.18
CA HIS A 412 20.08 19.21 -9.05
C HIS A 412 20.58 18.70 -7.70
N ILE A 413 20.57 17.38 -7.48
CA ILE A 413 21.10 16.76 -6.25
C ILE A 413 22.61 17.01 -6.10
N GLN A 414 23.39 16.88 -7.18
CA GLN A 414 24.83 17.16 -7.17
C GLN A 414 25.11 18.63 -6.83
N ARG A 415 24.35 19.56 -7.43
CA ARG A 415 24.50 20.99 -7.15
C ARG A 415 24.16 21.34 -5.70
N GLN A 416 23.10 20.74 -5.16
CA GLN A 416 22.59 21.08 -3.83
C GLN A 416 23.36 20.39 -2.69
N PHE A 417 23.78 19.13 -2.90
CA PHE A 417 24.29 18.27 -1.82
C PHE A 417 25.68 17.69 -2.11
N GLY A 418 26.26 17.93 -3.29
CA GLY A 418 27.59 17.40 -3.66
C GLY A 418 27.65 15.90 -3.92
N VAL A 419 26.50 15.21 -4.00
CA VAL A 419 26.42 13.74 -4.18
C VAL A 419 25.82 13.35 -5.51
N THR A 420 26.19 12.17 -6.02
CA THR A 420 25.73 11.65 -7.31
C THR A 420 24.77 10.49 -7.13
N ILE A 421 23.53 10.63 -7.61
CA ILE A 421 22.54 9.53 -7.63
C ILE A 421 22.65 8.73 -8.93
N THR A 422 22.61 7.41 -8.85
CA THR A 422 22.78 6.52 -10.03
C THR A 422 21.64 5.53 -10.20
N GLN A 423 21.04 5.12 -9.08
CA GLN A 423 19.98 4.13 -8.99
C GLN A 423 18.58 4.71 -9.15
N LYS A 424 17.72 3.94 -9.80
CA LYS A 424 16.26 4.15 -9.84
C LYS A 424 15.62 3.68 -8.54
N MET A 425 14.33 3.94 -8.40
CA MET A 425 13.50 3.29 -7.38
C MET A 425 12.81 2.04 -7.94
N LYS A 426 12.47 1.08 -7.09
CA LYS A 426 11.54 -0.01 -7.44
C LYS A 426 10.17 0.60 -7.76
N HIS A 427 9.42 0.02 -8.69
CA HIS A 427 8.08 0.50 -9.04
C HIS A 427 7.06 -0.06 -8.04
N THR A 428 7.05 0.55 -6.86
CA THR A 428 6.24 0.22 -5.68
C THR A 428 5.49 1.46 -5.23
N PRO A 429 4.57 1.39 -4.24
CA PRO A 429 4.04 2.60 -3.64
C PRO A 429 5.19 3.47 -3.13
N PHE A 430 5.21 4.73 -3.53
CA PHE A 430 6.20 5.69 -3.06
C PHE A 430 5.67 6.34 -1.79
N ALA A 431 6.38 6.15 -0.68
CA ALA A 431 6.07 6.82 0.57
C ALA A 431 6.60 8.25 0.52
N LEU A 432 5.69 9.21 0.44
CA LEU A 432 6.00 10.62 0.21
C LEU A 432 5.56 11.47 1.39
N ARG A 433 6.28 12.59 1.52
CA ARG A 433 5.98 13.69 2.43
C ARG A 433 5.64 14.94 1.65
N ARG A 434 4.51 15.56 1.94
CA ARG A 434 4.01 16.76 1.28
C ARG A 434 5.00 17.92 1.45
N SER A 435 5.52 18.11 2.65
CA SER A 435 6.54 19.12 2.96
C SER A 435 7.84 18.99 2.15
N ILE A 436 8.27 17.78 1.79
CA ILE A 436 9.48 17.60 0.96
C ILE A 436 9.23 18.06 -0.47
N MET A 437 8.05 17.80 -1.04
CA MET A 437 7.70 18.33 -2.36
C MET A 437 7.64 19.85 -2.35
N GLN A 438 7.14 20.45 -1.26
CA GLN A 438 7.17 21.90 -1.06
C GLN A 438 8.61 22.45 -0.93
N GLN A 439 9.51 21.74 -0.24
CA GLN A 439 10.93 22.11 -0.16
C GLN A 439 11.59 22.07 -1.54
N ILE A 440 11.32 21.02 -2.33
CA ILE A 440 11.82 20.90 -3.70
C ILE A 440 11.30 22.05 -4.58
N GLU A 441 9.99 22.33 -4.55
CA GLU A 441 9.40 23.45 -5.30
C GLU A 441 9.97 24.80 -4.84
N GLY A 442 10.20 25.00 -3.54
CA GLY A 442 10.79 26.23 -3.01
C GLY A 442 12.26 26.44 -3.42
N MET A 443 13.01 25.34 -3.62
CA MET A 443 14.42 25.40 -4.04
C MET A 443 14.61 25.38 -5.56
N LEU A 444 13.69 24.75 -6.30
CA LEU A 444 13.73 24.59 -7.76
C LEU A 444 12.43 25.12 -8.41
N PRO A 445 12.00 26.36 -8.12
CA PRO A 445 10.67 26.83 -8.53
C PRO A 445 10.52 26.86 -10.06
N ASP A 446 11.58 27.26 -10.78
CA ASP A 446 11.56 27.36 -12.23
C ASP A 446 11.51 25.98 -12.89
N GLU A 447 12.29 25.01 -12.40
CA GLU A 447 12.33 23.66 -12.97
C GLU A 447 11.07 22.85 -12.67
N VAL A 448 10.51 23.01 -11.46
CA VAL A 448 9.22 22.40 -11.10
C VAL A 448 8.10 23.01 -11.96
N THR A 449 8.06 24.35 -12.09
CA THR A 449 7.06 25.03 -12.94
C THR A 449 7.21 24.67 -14.42
N ALA A 450 8.45 24.57 -14.92
CA ALA A 450 8.72 24.15 -16.29
C ALA A 450 8.21 22.72 -16.54
N THR A 451 8.55 21.78 -15.65
CA THR A 451 8.04 20.39 -15.70
C THR A 451 6.51 20.37 -15.70
N ALA A 452 5.88 21.14 -14.80
CA ALA A 452 4.42 21.22 -14.71
C ALA A 452 3.74 21.79 -15.97
N ARG A 453 4.44 22.63 -16.76
CA ARG A 453 3.92 23.22 -18.00
C ARG A 453 4.08 22.31 -19.22
N HIS A 454 4.94 21.30 -19.18
CA HIS A 454 5.09 20.37 -20.31
C HIS A 454 3.88 19.46 -20.43
N ARG A 455 3.05 19.68 -21.48
CA ARG A 455 1.84 18.87 -21.72
C ARG A 455 2.15 17.42 -22.13
N PHE A 456 3.34 17.16 -22.67
CA PHE A 456 3.84 15.84 -23.04
C PHE A 456 5.20 15.61 -22.41
N ARG A 457 5.61 14.33 -22.29
CA ARG A 457 6.93 13.95 -21.76
C ARG A 457 8.03 14.76 -22.43
N HIS A 458 8.84 15.43 -21.63
CA HIS A 458 9.92 16.27 -22.11
C HIS A 458 11.25 15.84 -21.47
N HIS A 459 12.35 15.89 -22.24
CA HIS A 459 13.67 15.46 -21.75
C HIS A 459 14.20 16.33 -20.61
N GLY A 460 13.66 17.55 -20.45
CA GLY A 460 13.96 18.46 -19.34
C GLY A 460 13.09 18.24 -18.08
N ASP A 461 12.17 17.29 -18.08
CA ASP A 461 11.30 17.03 -16.92
C ASP A 461 12.09 16.57 -15.70
N LEU A 462 11.53 16.84 -14.52
CA LEU A 462 11.90 16.22 -13.25
C LEU A 462 10.99 15.03 -12.93
N SER A 463 11.56 13.95 -12.40
CA SER A 463 10.78 12.84 -11.84
C SER A 463 10.70 12.99 -10.32
N ILE A 464 9.76 13.80 -9.86
CA ILE A 464 9.71 14.22 -8.45
C ILE A 464 9.34 13.04 -7.53
N PRO A 465 8.18 12.39 -7.66
CA PRO A 465 7.73 11.33 -6.75
C PRO A 465 8.45 10.00 -6.91
N SER A 466 9.15 9.78 -8.03
CA SER A 466 9.78 8.49 -8.36
C SER A 466 11.31 8.50 -8.33
N SER A 467 11.93 9.65 -7.98
CA SER A 467 13.37 9.74 -7.75
C SER A 467 13.79 10.96 -6.93
N LEU A 468 13.44 12.19 -7.32
CA LEU A 468 13.99 13.40 -6.70
C LEU A 468 13.60 13.50 -5.21
N HIS A 469 12.34 13.23 -4.90
CA HIS A 469 11.80 13.27 -3.54
C HIS A 469 12.55 12.35 -2.60
N GLN A 470 12.75 11.09 -2.97
CA GLN A 470 13.37 10.09 -2.10
C GLN A 470 14.81 10.48 -1.76
N TYR A 471 15.59 10.90 -2.76
CA TYR A 471 16.97 11.30 -2.53
C TYR A 471 17.06 12.63 -1.77
N TRP A 472 16.19 13.59 -2.07
CA TRP A 472 16.12 14.85 -1.32
C TRP A 472 15.77 14.61 0.15
N ALA A 473 14.75 13.78 0.41
CA ALA A 473 14.36 13.41 1.77
C ALA A 473 15.48 12.65 2.50
N PHE A 474 16.18 11.74 1.83
CA PHE A 474 17.32 11.03 2.42
C PHE A 474 18.47 11.98 2.80
N LEU A 475 18.85 12.87 1.89
CA LEU A 475 19.95 13.82 2.11
C LEU A 475 19.61 14.94 3.09
N THR A 476 18.34 15.09 3.43
CA THR A 476 17.85 15.99 4.48
C THR A 476 17.41 15.24 5.75
N ALA A 477 17.81 13.97 5.92
CA ALA A 477 17.53 13.12 7.10
C ALA A 477 16.03 12.89 7.40
N GLN A 478 15.20 12.91 6.36
CA GLN A 478 13.73 12.76 6.43
C GLN A 478 13.22 11.48 5.76
N ALA A 479 14.10 10.71 5.13
CA ALA A 479 13.82 9.37 4.63
C ALA A 479 15.00 8.42 4.84
N VAL A 480 14.73 7.12 4.86
CA VAL A 480 15.74 6.05 4.93
C VAL A 480 15.47 4.99 3.86
N PRO A 481 16.49 4.28 3.36
CA PRO A 481 16.25 3.11 2.53
C PRO A 481 15.52 2.04 3.35
N GLY A 482 14.57 1.35 2.72
CA GLY A 482 13.88 0.21 3.27
C GLY A 482 13.92 -0.99 2.33
N ASP A 483 13.41 -2.11 2.82
CA ASP A 483 13.24 -3.34 2.05
C ASP A 483 11.76 -3.63 1.85
N ILE A 484 11.45 -4.20 0.68
CA ILE A 484 10.11 -4.62 0.30
C ILE A 484 10.20 -5.78 -0.68
N GLU A 485 9.41 -6.82 -0.44
CA GLU A 485 9.29 -8.01 -1.27
C GLU A 485 8.51 -7.66 -2.54
N TYR A 486 9.26 -7.45 -3.62
CA TYR A 486 8.76 -6.86 -4.85
C TYR A 486 8.85 -7.81 -6.04
N GLU A 487 7.80 -7.86 -6.87
CA GLU A 487 7.80 -8.54 -8.16
C GLU A 487 7.39 -7.58 -9.28
N TYR A 488 8.25 -7.43 -10.29
CA TYR A 488 7.92 -6.71 -11.52
C TYR A 488 7.58 -7.72 -12.62
N ALA A 489 6.40 -7.62 -13.20
CA ALA A 489 5.96 -8.44 -14.31
C ALA A 489 5.67 -7.56 -15.53
N ASP A 490 6.51 -7.73 -16.55
CA ASP A 490 6.32 -7.12 -17.87
C ASP A 490 5.37 -7.98 -18.70
N LEU A 491 4.20 -7.47 -19.06
CA LEU A 491 3.16 -8.22 -19.73
C LEU A 491 3.58 -8.76 -21.11
N GLY A 492 4.53 -8.11 -21.78
CA GLY A 492 5.11 -8.59 -23.04
C GLY A 492 6.11 -9.74 -22.85
N HIS A 493 6.62 -9.95 -21.64
CA HIS A 493 7.70 -10.89 -21.42
C HIS A 493 7.21 -12.36 -21.38
N PRO A 494 7.86 -13.30 -22.12
CA PRO A 494 7.40 -14.69 -22.21
C PRO A 494 7.32 -15.44 -20.87
N SER A 495 8.04 -14.99 -19.83
CA SER A 495 7.99 -15.61 -18.50
C SER A 495 6.83 -15.14 -17.63
N THR A 496 6.11 -14.09 -18.02
CA THR A 496 5.09 -13.44 -17.17
C THR A 496 3.97 -14.37 -16.74
N PRO A 497 3.42 -15.25 -17.60
CA PRO A 497 2.46 -16.26 -17.17
C PRO A 497 2.94 -17.14 -16.00
N ALA A 498 4.23 -17.50 -15.97
CA ALA A 498 4.78 -18.30 -14.88
C ALA A 498 4.96 -17.48 -13.59
N ARG A 499 5.29 -16.18 -13.70
CA ARG A 499 5.40 -15.27 -12.56
C ARG A 499 4.04 -15.01 -11.91
N LEU A 500 3.03 -14.69 -12.71
CA LEU A 500 1.66 -14.49 -12.22
C LEU A 500 1.11 -15.73 -11.53
N ALA A 501 1.41 -16.91 -12.06
CA ALA A 501 0.97 -18.13 -11.45
C ALA A 501 1.72 -18.47 -10.14
N GLU A 502 3.01 -18.09 -10.02
CA GLU A 502 3.72 -18.14 -8.74
C GLU A 502 3.12 -17.17 -7.72
N LEU A 503 2.75 -15.95 -8.14
CA LEU A 503 2.05 -14.97 -7.30
C LEU A 503 0.73 -15.56 -6.78
N LEU A 504 -0.11 -16.13 -7.64
CA LEU A 504 -1.38 -16.76 -7.22
C LEU A 504 -1.18 -17.91 -6.22
N ALA A 505 -0.17 -18.73 -6.45
CA ALA A 505 0.08 -19.91 -5.63
C ALA A 505 0.67 -19.58 -4.25
N ARG A 506 1.51 -18.55 -4.16
CA ARG A 506 2.30 -18.26 -2.96
C ARG A 506 1.87 -17.01 -2.21
N ARG A 507 1.36 -16.00 -2.91
CA ARG A 507 0.91 -14.71 -2.34
C ARG A 507 1.91 -14.09 -1.35
N HIS A 508 3.20 -14.26 -1.65
CA HIS A 508 4.30 -13.99 -0.72
C HIS A 508 4.99 -12.64 -0.97
N ARG A 509 4.50 -11.85 -1.92
CA ARG A 509 5.07 -10.54 -2.26
C ARG A 509 4.31 -9.44 -1.53
N ASP A 510 5.03 -8.45 -1.03
CA ASP A 510 4.47 -7.23 -0.48
C ASP A 510 3.78 -6.42 -1.56
N VAL A 511 4.44 -6.31 -2.71
CA VAL A 511 4.02 -5.49 -3.84
C VAL A 511 4.33 -6.21 -5.13
N PHE A 512 3.45 -6.11 -6.12
CA PHE A 512 3.74 -6.48 -7.49
C PHE A 512 3.30 -5.38 -8.46
N CYS A 513 3.98 -5.29 -9.60
CA CYS A 513 3.68 -4.37 -10.68
C CYS A 513 3.44 -5.14 -11.97
N LEU A 514 2.37 -4.78 -12.70
CA LEU A 514 1.98 -5.37 -13.97
C LEU A 514 2.13 -4.33 -15.09
N ASN A 515 3.36 -4.12 -15.56
CA ASN A 515 3.64 -3.07 -16.54
C ASN A 515 3.52 -3.60 -17.98
N ASP A 516 3.02 -2.77 -18.88
CA ASP A 516 2.93 -3.06 -20.31
C ASP A 516 4.13 -2.42 -21.05
N THR A 517 4.96 -3.24 -21.69
CA THR A 517 5.99 -2.75 -22.62
C THR A 517 5.60 -3.10 -24.05
N ASP A 518 5.90 -2.19 -24.98
CA ASP A 518 5.48 -2.18 -26.38
C ASP A 518 5.31 -3.60 -26.98
N SER A 519 4.07 -3.94 -27.37
CA SER A 519 3.67 -5.27 -27.82
C SER A 519 2.93 -5.21 -29.17
N ASP A 520 3.08 -6.23 -30.02
CA ASP A 520 2.30 -6.43 -31.27
C ASP A 520 0.80 -6.53 -30.94
N PRO A 521 -0.13 -5.98 -31.76
CA PRO A 521 -1.58 -6.17 -31.64
C PRO A 521 -2.07 -7.56 -31.19
N ARG A 522 -1.45 -8.64 -31.68
CA ARG A 522 -1.82 -10.02 -31.28
C ARG A 522 -1.43 -10.36 -29.84
N SER A 523 -0.39 -9.74 -29.30
CA SER A 523 0.04 -9.89 -27.91
C SER A 523 -0.92 -9.20 -26.94
N PHE A 524 -1.65 -8.16 -27.34
CA PHE A 524 -2.60 -7.46 -26.46
C PHE A 524 -3.77 -8.33 -26.02
N ALA A 525 -4.43 -9.05 -26.93
CA ALA A 525 -5.57 -9.90 -26.58
C ALA A 525 -5.17 -11.08 -25.66
N GLU A 526 -3.91 -11.52 -25.73
CA GLU A 526 -3.38 -12.52 -24.80
C GLU A 526 -3.09 -11.92 -23.41
N GLN A 527 -2.50 -10.72 -23.36
CA GLN A 527 -2.26 -9.99 -22.11
C GLN A 527 -3.56 -9.65 -21.39
N GLU A 528 -4.57 -9.18 -22.11
CA GLU A 528 -5.88 -8.85 -21.55
C GLU A 528 -6.54 -10.07 -20.91
N ARG A 529 -6.57 -11.21 -21.62
CA ARG A 529 -7.09 -12.47 -21.07
C ARG A 529 -6.31 -12.94 -19.85
N MET A 530 -4.99 -12.71 -19.85
CA MET A 530 -4.11 -13.05 -18.74
C MET A 530 -4.46 -12.26 -17.48
N LEU A 531 -4.67 -10.95 -17.61
CA LEU A 531 -5.06 -10.07 -16.52
C LEU A 531 -6.49 -10.33 -16.05
N ALA A 532 -7.43 -10.55 -16.98
CA ALA A 532 -8.81 -10.89 -16.69
C ALA A 532 -8.96 -12.23 -15.95
N ASP A 533 -8.00 -13.15 -16.08
CA ASP A 533 -7.95 -14.37 -15.26
C ASP A 533 -7.21 -14.15 -13.92
N PHE A 534 -6.09 -13.42 -13.93
CA PHE A 534 -5.24 -13.24 -12.76
C PHE A 534 -5.87 -12.33 -11.69
N LEU A 535 -6.33 -11.13 -12.06
CA LEU A 535 -6.75 -10.10 -11.11
C LEU A 535 -7.97 -10.51 -10.27
N PRO A 536 -9.07 -11.05 -10.85
CA PRO A 536 -10.21 -11.49 -10.05
C PRO A 536 -9.89 -12.69 -9.15
N ARG A 537 -8.86 -13.50 -9.48
CA ARG A 537 -8.41 -14.59 -8.61
C ARG A 537 -7.49 -14.08 -7.50
N TYR A 538 -6.67 -13.07 -7.76
CA TYR A 538 -5.79 -12.50 -6.75
C TYR A 538 -6.57 -11.64 -5.76
N LEU A 539 -7.52 -10.84 -6.24
CA LEU A 539 -8.29 -9.85 -5.47
C LEU A 539 -9.80 -10.02 -5.73
N PRO A 540 -10.39 -11.14 -5.26
CA PRO A 540 -11.77 -11.49 -5.59
C PRO A 540 -12.82 -10.60 -4.91
N PHE A 541 -12.54 -10.09 -3.71
CA PHE A 541 -13.48 -9.30 -2.94
C PHE A 541 -13.53 -7.84 -3.44
N PRO A 542 -14.73 -7.32 -3.79
CA PRO A 542 -14.88 -5.92 -4.18
C PRO A 542 -14.66 -4.97 -3.01
N ALA A 543 -14.16 -3.78 -3.31
CA ALA A 543 -14.07 -2.67 -2.36
C ALA A 543 -15.42 -1.93 -2.25
N PRO A 544 -15.70 -1.24 -1.12
CA PRO A 544 -17.00 -0.62 -0.86
C PRO A 544 -17.33 0.57 -1.77
N PHE A 545 -16.34 1.12 -2.47
CA PHE A 545 -16.51 2.18 -3.48
C PHE A 545 -16.72 1.63 -4.90
N GLU A 546 -16.92 0.33 -5.06
CA GLU A 546 -17.33 -0.27 -6.34
C GLU A 546 -18.84 -0.33 -6.46
N LEU A 547 -19.33 0.03 -7.65
CA LEU A 547 -20.75 -0.08 -7.99
C LEU A 547 -21.14 -1.54 -8.29
N PRO A 548 -22.44 -1.87 -8.14
CA PRO A 548 -22.98 -3.16 -8.56
C PRO A 548 -22.69 -3.48 -10.03
N ASP A 549 -22.41 -4.75 -10.35
CA ASP A 549 -21.94 -5.17 -11.68
C ASP A 549 -22.93 -4.84 -12.82
N ASP A 550 -24.23 -4.84 -12.56
CA ASP A 550 -25.28 -4.42 -13.51
C ASP A 550 -25.17 -2.92 -13.84
N VAL A 551 -24.94 -2.08 -12.83
CA VAL A 551 -24.69 -0.64 -13.01
C VAL A 551 -23.37 -0.42 -13.76
N VAL A 552 -22.33 -1.19 -13.44
CA VAL A 552 -21.04 -1.12 -14.15
C VAL A 552 -21.22 -1.50 -15.63
N ALA A 553 -21.99 -2.54 -15.93
CA ALA A 553 -22.26 -2.97 -17.30
C ALA A 553 -22.95 -1.87 -18.13
N GLU A 554 -23.93 -1.16 -17.56
CA GLU A 554 -24.57 -0.02 -18.22
C GLU A 554 -23.61 1.16 -18.38
N ARG A 555 -22.82 1.49 -17.36
CA ARG A 555 -21.84 2.59 -17.42
C ARG A 555 -20.74 2.33 -18.45
N ARG A 556 -20.33 1.08 -18.65
CA ARG A 556 -19.32 0.68 -19.66
C ARG A 556 -19.77 0.92 -21.10
N LYS A 557 -21.06 1.12 -21.36
CA LYS A 557 -21.58 1.52 -22.68
C LYS A 557 -21.25 2.98 -23.02
N VAL A 558 -20.73 3.74 -22.05
CA VAL A 558 -20.47 5.17 -22.13
C VAL A 558 -19.02 5.45 -21.76
N GLY A 559 -18.37 6.39 -22.45
CA GLY A 559 -16.97 6.75 -22.18
C GLY A 559 -16.76 7.46 -20.82
N ALA A 560 -15.57 7.31 -20.23
CA ALA A 560 -15.25 7.81 -18.89
C ALA A 560 -15.43 9.35 -18.74
N GLY A 561 -15.13 10.15 -19.77
CA GLY A 561 -15.35 11.60 -19.74
C GLY A 561 -16.83 12.00 -19.80
N GLU A 562 -17.69 11.20 -20.44
CA GLU A 562 -19.13 11.42 -20.40
C GLU A 562 -19.71 11.04 -19.03
N LEU A 563 -19.23 9.96 -18.41
CA LEU A 563 -19.59 9.62 -17.02
C LEU A 563 -19.21 10.74 -16.05
N TRP A 564 -18.01 11.31 -16.21
CA TRP A 564 -17.58 12.47 -15.44
C TRP A 564 -18.57 13.63 -15.55
N ARG A 565 -18.93 14.05 -16.77
CA ARG A 565 -19.91 15.12 -16.99
C ARG A 565 -21.27 14.86 -16.35
N ARG A 566 -21.75 13.61 -16.40
CA ARG A 566 -23.04 13.23 -15.78
C ARG A 566 -22.98 13.27 -14.25
N SER A 567 -21.84 12.89 -13.68
CA SER A 567 -21.62 12.92 -12.22
C SER A 567 -21.41 14.32 -11.68
N TYR A 568 -20.78 15.19 -12.48
CA TYR A 568 -20.48 16.57 -12.12
C TYR A 568 -21.67 17.47 -12.45
N ARG A 569 -22.70 17.48 -11.60
CA ARG A 569 -23.67 18.60 -11.60
C ARG A 569 -22.94 19.83 -11.02
N PRO A 570 -22.94 20.98 -11.71
CA PRO A 570 -22.39 22.20 -11.12
C PRO A 570 -23.20 22.51 -9.87
N VAL A 571 -22.57 22.44 -8.70
CA VAL A 571 -23.13 23.01 -7.49
C VAL A 571 -23.08 24.52 -7.67
N PRO A 572 -24.22 25.25 -7.61
CA PRO A 572 -24.20 26.70 -7.55
C PRO A 572 -23.47 27.10 -6.26
N ASP A 573 -22.32 27.74 -6.42
CA ASP A 573 -21.58 28.54 -5.43
C ASP A 573 -21.85 28.14 -3.96
N ALA A 574 -21.24 27.02 -3.53
CA ALA A 574 -21.29 26.59 -2.15
C ALA A 574 -20.47 27.55 -1.28
N ARG A 575 -21.19 28.45 -0.61
CA ARG A 575 -20.73 29.27 0.51
C ARG A 575 -19.70 28.52 1.37
N ARG A 576 -18.56 29.19 1.59
CA ARG A 576 -17.53 28.83 2.57
C ARG A 576 -18.20 28.33 3.86
N GLY A 577 -17.93 27.07 4.21
CA GLY A 577 -18.29 26.53 5.51
C GLY A 577 -17.62 27.33 6.62
N THR A 578 -18.39 27.61 7.67
CA THR A 578 -17.96 28.27 8.91
C THR A 578 -16.80 27.51 9.55
N PRO A 579 -15.78 28.18 10.14
CA PRO A 579 -14.72 27.50 10.87
C PRO A 579 -15.31 26.79 12.09
N VAL A 580 -14.90 25.55 12.34
CA VAL A 580 -15.18 24.86 13.59
C VAL A 580 -14.04 25.17 14.56
N ASP A 581 -14.40 25.66 15.74
CA ASP A 581 -13.47 25.91 16.85
C ASP A 581 -12.97 24.58 17.45
N ALA A 582 -11.65 24.42 17.44
CA ALA A 582 -10.82 23.42 18.16
C ALA A 582 -10.65 21.98 17.56
N PRO A 583 -9.40 21.55 17.25
CA PRO A 583 -9.04 20.22 16.74
C PRO A 583 -8.81 19.15 17.83
N THR A 584 -8.98 17.86 17.50
CA THR A 584 -8.84 16.71 18.42
C THR A 584 -7.45 16.04 18.43
N MET A 585 -6.42 16.63 17.83
CA MET A 585 -5.06 16.07 17.84
C MET A 585 -4.16 16.82 18.84
N PRO A 586 -3.35 16.13 19.66
CA PRO A 586 -2.38 16.79 20.52
C PRO A 586 -1.32 17.52 19.67
N ASN A 587 -1.06 18.78 20.03
CA ASN A 587 -0.03 19.63 19.45
C ASN A 587 1.33 18.93 19.44
N ASN A 588 1.83 18.56 18.25
CA ASN A 588 3.27 18.45 18.04
C ASN A 588 3.85 19.88 18.03
N MET A 589 4.17 20.38 19.22
CA MET A 589 5.03 21.54 19.40
C MET A 589 6.44 21.16 18.96
N LEU A 590 6.71 21.30 17.66
CA LEU A 590 8.01 21.59 17.04
C LEU A 590 7.76 21.91 15.55
N ASN A 591 6.90 22.90 15.31
CA ASN A 591 6.82 23.60 14.03
C ASN A 591 7.55 24.91 14.18
N THR A 592 8.80 24.96 13.72
CA THR A 592 9.38 26.21 13.22
C THR A 592 10.43 25.88 12.18
N VAL A 593 10.04 26.13 10.93
CA VAL A 593 10.96 26.45 9.86
C VAL A 593 11.54 27.82 10.19
N THR A 594 12.69 27.83 10.86
CA THR A 594 13.59 28.98 10.93
C THR A 594 15.00 28.43 11.05
N ASP A 595 15.60 28.13 9.90
CA ASP A 595 16.78 28.86 9.39
C ASP A 595 17.58 28.00 8.38
N PHE A 596 16.94 27.58 7.29
CA PHE A 596 17.64 26.85 6.22
C PHE A 596 18.53 27.77 5.35
N LYS A 597 18.53 29.10 5.61
CA LYS A 597 19.47 30.07 5.00
C LYS A 597 20.73 30.30 5.84
N ALA A 598 20.73 30.01 7.14
CA ALA A 598 21.92 30.20 7.99
C ALA A 598 23.00 29.11 7.81
N VAL A 599 22.67 27.94 7.27
CA VAL A 599 23.60 26.81 7.17
C VAL A 599 24.45 26.81 5.88
N LEU A 600 24.15 27.69 4.91
CA LEU A 600 24.88 27.76 3.62
C LEU A 600 25.51 29.13 3.32
N GLY A 601 25.52 30.04 4.28
CA GLY A 601 25.92 31.44 4.10
C GLY A 601 27.10 31.90 4.96
N SER A 602 28.25 31.21 4.93
CA SER A 602 29.49 31.77 5.47
C SER A 602 30.69 31.44 4.59
N ARG A 603 30.80 32.15 3.46
CA ARG A 603 32.10 32.43 2.83
C ARG A 603 32.63 33.73 3.42
N GLU A 604 33.33 33.66 4.54
CA GLU A 604 34.23 34.74 4.94
C GLU A 604 35.50 34.67 4.09
N GLN A 605 35.81 35.77 3.40
CA GLN A 605 37.16 36.02 2.87
C GLN A 605 38.11 36.32 4.04
N PRO A 606 39.38 35.90 3.99
CA PRO A 606 40.29 36.02 5.12
C PRO A 606 40.80 37.46 5.27
N GLY A 607 40.58 38.02 6.47
CA GLY A 607 41.18 39.27 6.92
C GLY A 607 42.70 39.15 7.05
N ARG A 608 43.41 40.04 6.36
CA ARG A 608 44.85 40.27 6.50
C ARG A 608 45.20 40.69 7.93
N ARG A 609 46.10 39.94 8.59
CA ARG A 609 47.10 40.50 9.52
C ARG A 609 48.43 39.79 9.29
N ARG A 610 49.39 40.50 8.70
CA ARG A 610 50.81 40.17 8.76
C ARG A 610 51.38 40.88 9.98
N SER A 611 52.04 40.10 10.82
CA SER A 611 52.96 40.55 11.84
C SER A 611 54.22 41.16 11.20
N ASP A 612 54.66 42.24 11.83
CA ASP A 612 55.88 43.04 11.71
C ASP A 612 57.19 42.24 11.48
N PRO A 613 58.26 42.90 10.96
CA PRO A 613 59.12 43.64 11.88
C PRO A 613 59.78 44.94 11.36
N SER A 614 60.09 45.78 12.35
CA SER A 614 61.27 46.65 12.48
C SER A 614 61.30 47.98 11.71
N GLY A 615 61.66 49.05 12.45
CA GLY A 615 62.31 50.23 11.86
C GLY A 615 61.81 51.58 12.37
N GLU A 616 62.37 52.02 13.51
CA GLU A 616 62.87 53.38 13.78
C GLU A 616 62.13 54.66 13.31
N ARG A 617 61.82 55.48 14.33
CA ARG A 617 62.19 56.91 14.53
C ARG A 617 61.47 58.06 13.80
N HIS A 618 61.21 59.08 14.64
CA HIS A 618 61.12 60.54 14.41
C HIS A 618 59.91 61.03 13.60
N ASP A 619 59.33 62.20 13.83
CA ASP A 619 59.27 63.20 14.91
C ASP A 619 58.18 64.19 14.43
N ILE A 620 57.55 64.90 15.38
CA ILE A 620 56.60 66.04 15.23
C ILE A 620 55.15 65.68 14.89
#